data_AF-A0A9E1ZFS4-F1
#
_entry.id   AF-A0A9E1ZFS4-F1
#
_cell.length_a   1.000
_cell.length_b   1.000
_cell.length_c   1.000
_cell.angle_alpha   90.00
_cell.angle_beta   90.00
_cell.angle_gamma   90.00
#
_symmetry.space_group_name_H-M   'P 1'
#
loop_
_entity.id
_entity.type
_entity.pdbx_description
1 polymer ?
#
loop_
_entity_poly.entity_id
_entity_poly.type
_entity_poly.pdbx_seq_one_letter_code
_entity_poly.pdbx_strand_id
1 'polypeptide(L)'
;METELFGGTREADLAGLLKRFFGYESFRPLQEDVMRDALAGQDTFVLMPTGGGKSLCYQLPALAKGGLTVVISPLIALMKDQVDALHEAGVAGTFLNSTLNADEARRRLAGLYNGEYRLLYVAPERLVLPEMLERLAEWQPWLIAIDEAHCISEWGHDFRPEYRQIAELRGRFPETPFMALTATATERVRADIVSQLTLRDPKRYVASFNRANLTYRVIPRNQPLRQVLDVAKRHDGESGIVYCGSRASTERLAKRLCEQGIRSVPYHAGLDAGTRAKNQEAFIRDEMQIVCATIAFGMGIDKPDVRFVIHHDLPKNIEGYYQETGRAGRDGLPADCVLLFNPSDVVKQGRFIDEKTDEHERTIARQLLQQMVHFAETSDCRRRSLLDYFSEAFTDKNCGACDNCLEPKETFDGTEAAQKFLACLYRIRERSGFCFGMNHVAGVLTGADTDAIRKRGHDQISTYGIGGEFGRDEWKAIGRELVRLGYAQQTPGGMSVVELTQDGRDWMRSKQPLELTRPVVPKSKSSERRPRSERAGEIKCDEMLFERLREFRLELAAKRGVPAYVVFGDVALREMARDCPATMEAFGLISGVGDKKKAEYGKLFISEIAAYLEEKG
;
A
#
# COMPACT_ATOMS: atom_id res chain seq x y z
N MET A 1 -29.50 21.22 23.30
CA MET A 1 -28.52 22.26 22.93
C MET A 1 -27.87 21.98 21.57
N GLU A 2 -28.51 21.19 20.69
CA GLU A 2 -28.02 20.87 19.34
C GLU A 2 -28.82 21.60 18.24
N THR A 3 -29.97 22.20 18.56
CA THR A 3 -30.93 22.66 17.55
C THR A 3 -30.65 24.07 17.00
N GLU A 4 -29.71 24.84 17.57
CA GLU A 4 -29.45 26.24 17.17
C GLU A 4 -28.32 26.43 16.14
N LEU A 5 -27.59 25.38 15.75
CA LEU A 5 -26.51 25.47 14.76
C LEU A 5 -26.95 25.28 13.30
N PHE A 6 -28.23 24.95 13.06
CA PHE A 6 -28.66 24.33 11.80
C PHE A 6 -29.69 25.17 11.02
N GLY A 7 -29.76 26.48 11.27
CA GLY A 7 -30.68 27.39 10.59
C GLY A 7 -29.98 28.37 9.64
N GLY A 8 -30.12 28.12 8.33
CA GLY A 8 -30.05 29.13 7.27
C GLY A 8 -28.65 29.52 6.74
N THR A 9 -28.47 29.35 5.42
CA THR A 9 -27.61 30.12 4.46
C THR A 9 -26.34 30.84 4.96
N ARG A 10 -25.67 30.35 5.99
CA ARG A 10 -24.27 30.67 6.30
C ARG A 10 -23.41 29.60 5.64
N GLU A 11 -22.36 30.06 4.97
CA GLU A 11 -21.29 29.20 4.47
C GLU A 11 -20.85 28.26 5.61
N ALA A 12 -20.88 26.95 5.37
CA ALA A 12 -20.65 25.99 6.43
C ALA A 12 -19.23 26.18 7.00
N ASP A 13 -19.12 26.33 8.33
CA ASP A 13 -17.83 26.42 9.03
C ASP A 13 -17.18 25.03 9.09
N LEU A 14 -16.63 24.60 7.96
CA LEU A 14 -15.96 23.30 7.83
C LEU A 14 -14.74 23.22 8.75
N ALA A 15 -13.97 24.31 8.91
CA ALA A 15 -12.80 24.32 9.78
C ALA A 15 -13.18 24.14 11.26
N GLY A 16 -14.21 24.83 11.73
CA GLY A 16 -14.75 24.65 13.07
C GLY A 16 -15.27 23.24 13.32
N LEU A 17 -16.00 22.66 12.36
CA LEU A 17 -16.47 21.26 12.45
C LEU A 17 -15.30 20.27 12.44
N LEU A 18 -14.28 20.51 11.62
CA LEU A 18 -13.07 19.71 11.54
C LEU A 18 -12.37 19.64 12.90
N LYS A 19 -12.12 20.80 13.51
CA LYS A 19 -11.47 20.86 14.82
C LYS A 19 -12.34 20.25 15.91
N ARG A 20 -13.63 20.58 15.95
CA ARG A 20 -14.56 20.12 16.98
C ARG A 20 -14.72 18.60 17.03
N PHE A 21 -15.00 17.97 15.89
CA PHE A 21 -15.32 16.55 15.82
C PHE A 21 -14.08 15.67 15.63
N PHE A 22 -13.14 16.12 14.80
CA PHE A 22 -11.98 15.30 14.41
C PHE A 22 -10.66 15.78 15.03
N GLY A 23 -10.60 16.97 15.61
CA GLY A 23 -9.42 17.50 16.30
C GLY A 23 -8.30 18.02 15.39
N TYR A 24 -8.55 18.18 14.08
CA TYR A 24 -7.55 18.67 13.14
C TYR A 24 -7.64 20.20 12.98
N GLU A 25 -6.48 20.87 12.94
CA GLU A 25 -6.37 22.34 12.77
C GLU A 25 -6.51 22.79 11.31
N SER A 26 -6.15 21.92 10.35
CA SER A 26 -6.08 22.29 8.94
C SER A 26 -6.46 21.12 8.03
N PHE A 27 -7.05 21.46 6.88
CA PHE A 27 -7.27 20.50 5.79
C PHE A 27 -5.96 20.07 5.15
N ARG A 28 -5.93 18.83 4.66
CA ARG A 28 -4.92 18.39 3.71
C ARG A 28 -5.23 18.94 2.31
N PRO A 29 -4.25 18.98 1.40
CA PRO A 29 -4.47 19.50 0.05
C PRO A 29 -5.71 18.88 -0.61
N LEU A 30 -6.50 19.73 -1.29
CA LEU A 30 -7.74 19.41 -2.02
C LEU A 30 -8.93 18.97 -1.16
N GLN A 31 -8.77 18.66 0.14
CA GLN A 31 -9.89 18.19 0.96
C GLN A 31 -11.01 19.22 1.07
N GLU A 32 -10.67 20.46 1.36
CA GLU A 32 -11.64 21.53 1.53
C GLU A 32 -12.40 21.81 0.22
N ASP A 33 -11.67 21.87 -0.91
CA ASP A 33 -12.26 22.11 -2.23
C ASP A 33 -13.29 21.03 -2.60
N VAL A 34 -12.94 19.75 -2.39
CA VAL A 34 -13.84 18.62 -2.63
C VAL A 34 -15.12 18.75 -1.80
N MET A 35 -14.99 19.09 -0.52
CA MET A 35 -16.12 19.22 0.39
C MET A 35 -17.04 20.38 -0.02
N ARG A 36 -16.46 21.52 -0.43
CA ARG A 36 -17.21 22.70 -0.86
C ARG A 36 -17.98 22.44 -2.15
N ASP A 37 -17.36 21.79 -3.14
CA ASP A 37 -18.04 21.45 -4.40
C ASP A 37 -19.16 20.42 -4.16
N ALA A 38 -18.94 19.43 -3.28
CA ALA A 38 -20.01 18.51 -2.89
C ALA A 38 -21.19 19.21 -2.19
N LEU A 39 -20.91 20.15 -1.28
CA LEU A 39 -21.95 20.94 -0.61
C LEU A 39 -22.73 21.83 -1.59
N ALA A 40 -22.06 22.34 -2.62
CA ALA A 40 -22.65 23.09 -3.73
C ALA A 40 -23.47 22.22 -4.71
N GLY A 41 -23.58 20.91 -4.45
CA GLY A 41 -24.38 19.98 -5.26
C GLY A 41 -23.68 19.52 -6.53
N GLN A 42 -22.36 19.70 -6.65
CA GLN A 42 -21.58 19.24 -7.79
C GLN A 42 -21.19 17.78 -7.63
N ASP A 43 -21.15 17.05 -8.75
CA ASP A 43 -20.51 15.74 -8.79
C ASP A 43 -18.99 15.90 -8.67
N THR A 44 -18.35 14.98 -7.97
CA THR A 44 -16.91 15.04 -7.73
C THR A 44 -16.25 13.70 -8.02
N PHE A 45 -15.10 13.75 -8.69
CA PHE A 45 -14.18 12.62 -8.81
C PHE A 45 -12.94 12.92 -7.99
N VAL A 46 -12.64 12.06 -7.02
CA VAL A 46 -11.60 12.26 -6.02
C VAL A 46 -10.61 11.11 -6.08
N LEU A 47 -9.43 11.40 -6.61
CA LEU A 47 -8.29 10.51 -6.59
C LEU A 47 -7.29 11.01 -5.54
N MET A 48 -7.25 10.34 -4.40
CA MET A 48 -6.32 10.62 -3.31
C MET A 48 -5.69 9.33 -2.82
N PRO A 49 -4.37 9.26 -2.62
CA PRO A 49 -3.70 8.03 -2.22
C PRO A 49 -4.22 7.49 -0.88
N THR A 50 -3.88 6.24 -0.58
CA THR A 50 -4.14 5.67 0.75
C THR A 50 -3.53 6.56 1.82
N GLY A 51 -4.29 6.82 2.89
CA GLY A 51 -3.88 7.77 3.92
C GLY A 51 -3.95 9.23 3.49
N GLY A 52 -4.55 9.59 2.34
CA GLY A 52 -4.78 10.98 1.91
C GLY A 52 -5.96 11.68 2.60
N GLY A 53 -6.77 10.95 3.38
CA GLY A 53 -7.93 11.50 4.09
C GLY A 53 -9.22 11.57 3.24
N LYS A 54 -9.43 10.56 2.36
CA LYS A 54 -10.64 10.43 1.52
C LYS A 54 -11.94 10.43 2.33
N SER A 55 -11.98 9.69 3.45
CA SER A 55 -13.21 9.55 4.23
C SER A 55 -13.76 10.88 4.73
N LEU A 56 -12.88 11.79 5.12
CA LEU A 56 -13.26 13.12 5.59
C LEU A 56 -14.02 13.91 4.52
N CYS A 57 -13.72 13.68 3.22
CA CYS A 57 -14.33 14.40 2.10
C CYS A 57 -15.84 14.20 2.00
N TYR A 58 -16.38 13.08 2.50
CA TYR A 58 -17.82 12.86 2.60
C TYR A 58 -18.35 12.90 4.04
N GLN A 59 -17.51 12.62 5.05
CA GLN A 59 -17.91 12.66 6.47
C GLN A 59 -18.17 14.07 6.97
N LEU A 60 -17.30 15.03 6.65
CA LEU A 60 -17.45 16.40 7.13
C LEU A 60 -18.64 17.12 6.47
N PRO A 61 -18.87 17.01 5.14
CA PRO A 61 -20.08 17.56 4.53
C PRO A 61 -21.38 16.97 5.08
N ALA A 62 -21.40 15.67 5.44
CA ALA A 62 -22.56 15.03 6.05
C ALA A 62 -22.95 15.68 7.39
N LEU A 63 -21.96 16.16 8.15
CA LEU A 63 -22.17 16.93 9.38
C LEU A 63 -22.63 18.36 9.10
N ALA A 64 -22.02 19.01 8.11
CA ALA A 64 -22.27 20.41 7.79
C ALA A 64 -23.68 20.65 7.21
N LYS A 65 -24.12 19.81 6.27
CA LYS A 65 -25.41 19.97 5.59
C LYS A 65 -26.59 19.38 6.37
N GLY A 66 -26.33 18.35 7.18
CA GLY A 66 -27.39 17.53 7.73
C GLY A 66 -28.05 16.63 6.67
N GLY A 67 -29.12 15.93 7.06
CA GLY A 67 -29.71 14.88 6.22
C GLY A 67 -28.83 13.62 6.14
N LEU A 68 -29.21 12.68 5.26
CA LEU A 68 -28.52 11.41 5.11
C LEU A 68 -27.50 11.46 3.97
N THR A 69 -26.26 11.04 4.25
CA THR A 69 -25.26 10.69 3.24
C THR A 69 -25.14 9.16 3.16
N VAL A 70 -25.18 8.63 1.94
CA VAL A 70 -25.01 7.19 1.69
C VAL A 70 -23.62 6.95 1.13
N VAL A 71 -22.88 6.02 1.74
CA VAL A 71 -21.53 5.63 1.34
C VAL A 71 -21.55 4.18 0.88
N ILE A 72 -21.31 3.96 -0.41
CA ILE A 72 -21.20 2.64 -1.01
C ILE A 72 -19.75 2.21 -0.87
N SER A 73 -19.50 1.07 -0.21
CA SER A 73 -18.14 0.56 0.01
C SER A 73 -18.10 -0.96 -0.21
N PRO A 74 -17.08 -1.53 -0.86
CA PRO A 74 -17.03 -2.97 -1.16
C PRO A 74 -16.73 -3.85 0.05
N LEU A 75 -16.45 -3.25 1.21
CA LEU A 75 -15.70 -3.91 2.29
C LEU A 75 -16.41 -3.77 3.62
N ILE A 76 -17.09 -4.84 4.03
CA ILE A 76 -17.85 -4.93 5.29
C ILE A 76 -16.97 -4.55 6.51
N ALA A 77 -15.73 -5.04 6.56
CA ALA A 77 -14.81 -4.73 7.66
C ALA A 77 -14.51 -3.23 7.76
N LEU A 78 -14.29 -2.57 6.63
CA LEU A 78 -14.03 -1.14 6.58
C LEU A 78 -15.24 -0.32 7.05
N MET A 79 -16.47 -0.76 6.73
CA MET A 79 -17.68 -0.07 7.18
C MET A 79 -17.78 -0.03 8.71
N LYS A 80 -17.43 -1.13 9.38
CA LYS A 80 -17.44 -1.20 10.85
C LYS A 80 -16.41 -0.23 11.43
N ASP A 81 -15.17 -0.31 10.96
CA ASP A 81 -14.07 0.54 11.45
C ASP A 81 -14.40 2.03 11.28
N GLN A 82 -15.00 2.41 10.14
CA GLN A 82 -15.42 3.80 9.90
C GLN A 82 -16.57 4.23 10.83
N VAL A 83 -17.55 3.37 11.10
CA VAL A 83 -18.66 3.68 12.01
C VAL A 83 -18.18 3.78 13.46
N ASP A 84 -17.30 2.89 13.91
CA ASP A 84 -16.72 2.93 15.25
C ASP A 84 -15.93 4.24 15.45
N ALA A 85 -15.12 4.64 14.46
CA ALA A 85 -14.40 5.92 14.48
C ALA A 85 -15.33 7.15 14.51
N LEU A 86 -16.44 7.11 13.77
CA LEU A 86 -17.46 8.16 13.79
C LEU A 86 -18.12 8.28 15.17
N HIS A 87 -18.49 7.18 15.80
CA HIS A 87 -19.10 7.18 17.14
C HIS A 87 -18.16 7.76 18.19
N GLU A 88 -16.87 7.43 18.12
CA GLU A 88 -15.83 7.98 18.99
C GLU A 88 -15.60 9.48 18.76
N ALA A 89 -15.75 9.96 17.51
CA ALA A 89 -15.78 11.38 17.19
C ALA A 89 -17.09 12.08 17.61
N GLY A 90 -18.12 11.34 18.04
CA GLY A 90 -19.43 11.89 18.40
C GLY A 90 -20.39 12.09 17.23
N VAL A 91 -20.16 11.37 16.12
CA VAL A 91 -20.95 11.42 14.89
C VAL A 91 -21.83 10.17 14.78
N ALA A 92 -23.12 10.37 14.56
CA ALA A 92 -24.07 9.27 14.37
C ALA A 92 -23.95 8.66 12.95
N GLY A 93 -23.17 7.60 12.81
CA GLY A 93 -23.08 6.77 11.60
C GLY A 93 -23.67 5.37 11.81
N THR A 94 -24.07 4.71 10.73
CA THR A 94 -24.49 3.30 10.75
C THR A 94 -24.07 2.58 9.46
N PHE A 95 -24.22 1.26 9.45
CA PHE A 95 -23.98 0.42 8.27
C PHE A 95 -25.07 -0.64 8.10
N LEU A 96 -25.29 -1.06 6.86
CA LEU A 96 -26.16 -2.18 6.48
C LEU A 96 -25.38 -3.17 5.60
N ASN A 97 -25.09 -4.35 6.14
CA ASN A 97 -24.38 -5.42 5.44
C ASN A 97 -24.89 -6.81 5.87
N SER A 98 -24.50 -7.86 5.14
CA SER A 98 -24.96 -9.25 5.33
C SER A 98 -24.57 -9.89 6.66
N THR A 99 -23.68 -9.27 7.44
CA THR A 99 -23.23 -9.82 8.73
C THR A 99 -24.16 -9.48 9.91
N LEU A 100 -25.10 -8.55 9.72
CA LEU A 100 -26.05 -8.16 10.76
C LEU A 100 -27.10 -9.24 11.02
N ASN A 101 -27.38 -9.51 12.30
CA ASN A 101 -28.56 -10.28 12.68
C ASN A 101 -29.86 -9.46 12.47
N ALA A 102 -31.00 -10.14 12.47
CA ALA A 102 -32.29 -9.54 12.15
C ALA A 102 -32.69 -8.39 13.10
N ASP A 103 -32.43 -8.54 14.40
CA ASP A 103 -32.81 -7.53 15.39
C ASP A 103 -31.92 -6.29 15.32
N GLU A 104 -30.63 -6.46 15.06
CA GLU A 104 -29.70 -5.35 14.85
C GLU A 104 -30.01 -4.61 13.55
N ALA A 105 -30.30 -5.34 12.47
CA ALA A 105 -30.76 -4.74 11.22
C ALA A 105 -32.06 -3.93 11.45
N ARG A 106 -33.04 -4.48 12.18
CA ARG A 106 -34.30 -3.78 12.49
C ARG A 106 -34.08 -2.49 13.29
N ARG A 107 -33.22 -2.53 14.32
CA ARG A 107 -32.88 -1.34 15.12
C ARG A 107 -32.22 -0.25 14.29
N ARG A 108 -31.24 -0.61 13.45
CA ARG A 108 -30.55 0.35 12.57
C ARG A 108 -31.50 0.96 11.54
N LEU A 109 -32.41 0.16 10.98
CA LEU A 109 -33.44 0.65 10.07
C LEU A 109 -34.40 1.62 10.74
N ALA A 110 -34.87 1.32 11.95
CA ALA A 110 -35.71 2.24 12.72
C ALA A 110 -35.02 3.60 12.93
N GLY A 111 -33.74 3.61 13.31
CA GLY A 111 -33.00 4.86 13.46
C GLY A 111 -32.78 5.63 12.15
N LEU A 112 -32.68 4.95 11.00
CA LEU A 112 -32.66 5.61 9.68
C LEU A 112 -33.99 6.32 9.38
N TYR A 113 -35.11 5.66 9.67
CA TYR A 113 -36.44 6.27 9.53
C TYR A 113 -36.69 7.43 10.50
N ASN A 114 -36.12 7.37 11.70
CA ASN A 114 -36.21 8.43 12.69
C ASN A 114 -35.23 9.59 12.43
N GLY A 115 -34.37 9.51 11.40
CA GLY A 115 -33.37 10.54 11.11
C GLY A 115 -32.24 10.65 12.14
N GLU A 116 -31.98 9.58 12.89
CA GLU A 116 -30.96 9.51 13.95
C GLU A 116 -29.53 9.48 13.39
N TYR A 117 -29.36 8.98 12.16
CA TYR A 117 -28.05 8.85 11.51
C TYR A 117 -27.79 9.92 10.45
N ARG A 118 -26.52 10.32 10.33
CA ARG A 118 -26.02 11.22 9.28
C ARG A 118 -25.34 10.48 8.14
N LEU A 119 -24.73 9.32 8.44
CA LEU A 119 -24.06 8.49 7.46
C LEU A 119 -24.59 7.06 7.48
N LEU A 120 -24.84 6.51 6.29
CA LEU A 120 -25.16 5.11 6.07
C LEU A 120 -24.10 4.49 5.14
N TYR A 121 -23.34 3.53 5.66
CA TYR A 121 -22.48 2.67 4.85
C TYR A 121 -23.25 1.45 4.33
N VAL A 122 -23.12 1.14 3.04
CA VAL A 122 -23.85 0.04 2.39
C VAL A 122 -22.94 -0.73 1.43
N ALA A 123 -23.11 -2.06 1.42
CA ALA A 123 -22.46 -2.96 0.48
C ALA A 123 -23.16 -2.92 -0.90
N PRO A 124 -22.41 -2.93 -2.03
CA PRO A 124 -22.98 -2.93 -3.38
C PRO A 124 -24.02 -4.04 -3.60
N GLU A 125 -23.77 -5.24 -3.07
CA GLU A 125 -24.66 -6.40 -3.23
C GLU A 125 -26.01 -6.21 -2.54
N ARG A 126 -26.10 -5.33 -1.52
CA ARG A 126 -27.37 -4.96 -0.88
C ARG A 126 -28.03 -3.76 -1.54
N LEU A 127 -27.22 -2.86 -2.09
CA LEU A 127 -27.69 -1.65 -2.76
C LEU A 127 -28.61 -1.98 -3.94
N VAL A 128 -28.30 -3.06 -4.66
CA VAL A 128 -29.02 -3.50 -5.86
C VAL A 128 -30.35 -4.22 -5.56
N LEU A 129 -30.66 -4.48 -4.30
CA LEU A 129 -31.94 -5.09 -3.92
C LEU A 129 -33.08 -4.07 -4.13
N PRO A 130 -34.19 -4.43 -4.80
CA PRO A 130 -35.30 -3.52 -5.06
C PRO A 130 -35.82 -2.81 -3.81
N GLU A 131 -35.98 -3.54 -2.71
CA GLU A 131 -36.41 -3.02 -1.41
C GLU A 131 -35.45 -1.94 -0.87
N MET A 132 -34.13 -2.09 -1.08
CA MET A 132 -33.15 -1.11 -0.64
C MET A 132 -33.27 0.19 -1.45
N LEU A 133 -33.53 0.08 -2.75
CA LEU A 133 -33.72 1.24 -3.62
C LEU A 133 -34.99 2.02 -3.28
N GLU A 134 -36.06 1.34 -2.87
CA GLU A 134 -37.29 1.97 -2.37
C GLU A 134 -37.02 2.72 -1.06
N ARG A 135 -36.32 2.10 -0.11
CA ARG A 135 -35.91 2.75 1.15
C ARG A 135 -35.05 3.97 0.92
N LEU A 136 -34.09 3.91 0.00
CA LEU A 136 -33.25 5.06 -0.36
C LEU A 136 -34.07 6.21 -0.96
N ALA A 137 -35.10 5.89 -1.75
CA ALA A 137 -36.01 6.91 -2.29
C ALA A 137 -36.83 7.60 -1.19
N GLU A 138 -37.18 6.86 -0.13
CA GLU A 138 -37.88 7.41 1.05
C GLU A 138 -36.94 8.26 1.93
N TRP A 139 -35.70 7.81 2.16
CA TRP A 139 -34.72 8.53 2.98
C TRP A 139 -34.14 9.78 2.29
N GLN A 140 -34.23 9.88 0.96
CA GLN A 140 -33.77 11.01 0.15
C GLN A 140 -32.36 11.48 0.51
N PRO A 141 -31.32 10.64 0.29
CA PRO A 141 -29.96 11.02 0.59
C PRO A 141 -29.56 12.24 -0.23
N TRP A 142 -28.96 13.24 0.45
CA TRP A 142 -28.52 14.45 -0.22
C TRP A 142 -27.17 14.26 -0.93
N LEU A 143 -26.40 13.22 -0.56
CA LEU A 143 -25.11 12.87 -1.17
C LEU A 143 -24.99 11.34 -1.25
N ILE A 144 -24.52 10.85 -2.40
CA ILE A 144 -24.12 9.46 -2.60
C ILE A 144 -22.61 9.43 -2.86
N ALA A 145 -21.87 8.87 -1.92
CA ALA A 145 -20.43 8.65 -2.04
C ALA A 145 -20.17 7.20 -2.46
N ILE A 146 -19.31 7.01 -3.46
CA ILE A 146 -18.85 5.72 -3.96
C ILE A 146 -17.38 5.59 -3.58
N ASP A 147 -17.11 4.82 -2.53
CA ASP A 147 -15.74 4.51 -2.11
C ASP A 147 -15.17 3.36 -2.94
N GLU A 148 -13.85 3.34 -3.10
CA GLU A 148 -13.13 2.41 -4.00
C GLU A 148 -13.76 2.32 -5.41
N ALA A 149 -14.09 3.47 -5.99
CA ALA A 149 -14.77 3.59 -7.27
C ALA A 149 -14.05 2.89 -8.44
N HIS A 150 -12.75 2.58 -8.31
CA HIS A 150 -12.00 1.79 -9.30
C HIS A 150 -12.58 0.38 -9.53
N CYS A 151 -13.35 -0.17 -8.58
CA CYS A 151 -14.01 -1.47 -8.73
C CYS A 151 -15.01 -1.53 -9.89
N ILE A 152 -15.47 -0.40 -10.42
CA ILE A 152 -16.39 -0.37 -11.56
C ILE A 152 -15.70 -0.65 -12.91
N SER A 153 -14.38 -0.47 -12.99
CA SER A 153 -13.62 -0.54 -14.24
C SER A 153 -12.97 -1.92 -14.40
N GLU A 154 -13.16 -2.56 -15.55
CA GLU A 154 -12.45 -3.80 -15.94
C GLU A 154 -10.95 -3.58 -16.14
N TRP A 155 -10.54 -2.33 -16.37
CA TRP A 155 -9.14 -1.91 -16.44
C TRP A 155 -8.54 -1.69 -15.05
N GLY A 156 -9.37 -1.73 -14.00
CA GLY A 156 -8.95 -1.69 -12.61
C GLY A 156 -8.43 -3.05 -12.12
N HIS A 157 -7.71 -3.04 -11.01
CA HIS A 157 -7.08 -4.24 -10.46
C HIS A 157 -8.02 -5.12 -9.59
N ASP A 158 -9.20 -4.61 -9.21
CA ASP A 158 -10.23 -5.30 -8.41
C ASP A 158 -11.65 -5.06 -8.99
N PHE A 159 -11.87 -5.41 -10.26
CA PHE A 159 -13.17 -5.26 -10.91
C PHE A 159 -14.28 -6.07 -10.21
N ARG A 160 -15.44 -5.43 -9.99
CA ARG A 160 -16.63 -6.04 -9.37
C ARG A 160 -17.87 -5.77 -10.23
N PRO A 161 -18.53 -6.81 -10.78
CA PRO A 161 -19.72 -6.65 -11.62
C PRO A 161 -20.85 -5.85 -10.95
N GLU A 162 -21.01 -5.97 -9.63
CA GLU A 162 -22.06 -5.30 -8.85
C GLU A 162 -21.91 -3.77 -8.84
N TYR A 163 -20.69 -3.25 -9.04
CA TYR A 163 -20.46 -1.80 -9.15
C TYR A 163 -21.09 -1.20 -10.39
N ARG A 164 -21.25 -1.95 -11.49
CA ARG A 164 -21.91 -1.44 -12.70
C ARG A 164 -23.37 -1.07 -12.46
N GLN A 165 -24.01 -1.75 -11.52
CA GLN A 165 -25.41 -1.48 -11.16
C GLN A 165 -25.56 -0.18 -10.35
N ILE A 166 -24.46 0.38 -9.81
CA ILE A 166 -24.48 1.71 -9.17
C ILE A 166 -24.88 2.80 -10.17
N ALA A 167 -24.58 2.62 -11.46
CA ALA A 167 -25.00 3.54 -12.52
C ALA A 167 -26.53 3.72 -12.57
N GLU A 168 -27.30 2.69 -12.21
CA GLU A 168 -28.77 2.75 -12.18
C GLU A 168 -29.29 3.74 -11.12
N LEU A 169 -28.49 4.01 -10.07
CA LEU A 169 -28.85 5.01 -9.07
C LEU A 169 -28.92 6.42 -9.66
N ARG A 170 -28.11 6.75 -10.68
CA ARG A 170 -28.16 8.07 -11.30
C ARG A 170 -29.55 8.36 -11.87
N GLY A 171 -30.19 7.36 -12.47
CA GLY A 171 -31.55 7.51 -13.00
C GLY A 171 -32.61 7.75 -11.91
N ARG A 172 -32.42 7.17 -10.72
CA ARG A 172 -33.34 7.34 -9.58
C ARG A 172 -33.08 8.62 -8.78
N PHE A 173 -31.83 9.06 -8.73
CA PHE A 173 -31.39 10.25 -8.00
C PHE A 173 -30.71 11.24 -8.97
N PRO A 174 -31.46 11.82 -9.91
CA PRO A 174 -30.89 12.69 -10.94
C PRO A 174 -30.26 13.95 -10.34
N GLU A 175 -30.87 14.53 -9.30
CA GLU A 175 -30.40 15.78 -8.67
C GLU A 175 -29.37 15.58 -7.57
N THR A 176 -29.26 14.38 -6.99
CA THR A 176 -28.34 14.10 -5.89
C THR A 176 -26.88 14.11 -6.40
N PRO A 177 -25.97 14.89 -5.79
CA PRO A 177 -24.54 14.83 -6.12
C PRO A 177 -23.95 13.45 -5.85
N PHE A 178 -23.10 12.99 -6.77
CA PHE A 178 -22.30 11.77 -6.61
C PHE A 178 -20.83 12.14 -6.38
N MET A 179 -20.21 11.49 -5.38
CA MET A 179 -18.78 11.62 -5.10
C MET A 179 -18.12 10.27 -5.32
N ALA A 180 -17.29 10.14 -6.36
CA ALA A 180 -16.53 8.94 -6.62
C ALA A 180 -15.12 9.07 -6.04
N LEU A 181 -14.73 8.19 -5.11
CA LEU A 181 -13.43 8.22 -4.45
C LEU A 181 -12.63 6.96 -4.76
N THR A 182 -11.33 7.11 -5.05
CA THR A 182 -10.43 5.95 -5.19
C THR A 182 -9.00 6.31 -4.76
N ALA A 183 -8.24 5.31 -4.31
CA ALA A 183 -6.83 5.44 -3.98
C ALA A 183 -5.89 5.28 -5.18
N THR A 184 -6.32 4.50 -6.17
CA THR A 184 -5.50 4.04 -7.28
C THR A 184 -6.34 4.06 -8.54
N ALA A 185 -5.97 4.88 -9.51
CA ALA A 185 -6.55 4.88 -10.85
C ALA A 185 -5.57 5.49 -11.85
N THR A 186 -5.23 4.73 -12.89
CA THR A 186 -4.55 5.25 -14.08
C THR A 186 -5.50 6.17 -14.86
N GLU A 187 -5.00 7.01 -15.76
CA GLU A 187 -5.83 7.96 -16.51
C GLU A 187 -6.99 7.29 -17.25
N ARG A 188 -6.74 6.10 -17.79
CA ARG A 188 -7.76 5.27 -18.44
C ARG A 188 -8.87 4.85 -17.47
N VAL A 189 -8.50 4.39 -16.27
CA VAL A 189 -9.45 3.97 -15.23
C VAL A 189 -10.26 5.18 -14.73
N ARG A 190 -9.65 6.36 -14.59
CA ARG A 190 -10.35 7.60 -14.19
C ARG A 190 -11.47 7.95 -15.18
N ALA A 191 -11.16 7.92 -16.48
CA ALA A 191 -12.13 8.19 -17.53
C ALA A 191 -13.29 7.18 -17.52
N ASP A 192 -12.98 5.90 -17.30
CA ASP A 192 -13.98 4.84 -17.22
C ASP A 192 -14.89 5.01 -15.99
N ILE A 193 -14.35 5.32 -14.81
CA ILE A 193 -15.15 5.60 -13.60
C ILE A 193 -16.17 6.73 -13.85
N VAL A 194 -15.72 7.85 -14.40
CA VAL A 194 -16.58 9.01 -14.70
C VAL A 194 -17.70 8.64 -15.66
N SER A 195 -17.36 7.87 -16.70
CA SER A 195 -18.31 7.42 -17.72
C SER A 195 -19.34 6.43 -17.15
N GLN A 196 -18.88 5.37 -16.48
CA GLN A 196 -19.74 4.30 -15.95
C GLN A 196 -20.67 4.79 -14.84
N LEU A 197 -20.18 5.67 -13.95
CA LEU A 197 -21.02 6.27 -12.91
C LEU A 197 -21.92 7.40 -13.43
N THR A 198 -21.80 7.76 -14.72
CA THR A 198 -22.58 8.82 -15.36
C THR A 198 -22.51 10.14 -14.57
N LEU A 199 -21.28 10.51 -14.16
CA LEU A 199 -21.06 11.75 -13.41
C LEU A 199 -21.28 12.97 -14.32
N ARG A 200 -22.00 13.97 -13.80
CA ARG A 200 -22.41 15.20 -14.48
C ARG A 200 -21.35 16.27 -14.33
N ASP A 201 -20.58 16.51 -15.39
CA ASP A 201 -19.48 17.49 -15.43
C ASP A 201 -18.66 17.53 -14.11
N PRO A 202 -18.12 16.37 -13.66
CA PRO A 202 -17.60 16.28 -12.32
C PRO A 202 -16.33 17.10 -12.17
N LYS A 203 -16.19 17.76 -11.03
CA LYS A 203 -14.93 18.36 -10.60
C LYS A 203 -13.94 17.24 -10.29
N ARG A 204 -12.77 17.28 -10.93
CA ARG A 204 -11.76 16.23 -10.86
C ARG A 204 -10.60 16.67 -9.99
N TYR A 205 -10.43 15.98 -8.87
CA TYR A 205 -9.35 16.21 -7.93
C TYR A 205 -8.38 15.03 -7.99
N VAL A 206 -7.13 15.32 -8.32
CA VAL A 206 -6.05 14.35 -8.36
C VAL A 206 -4.95 14.82 -7.43
N ALA A 207 -4.88 14.22 -6.24
CA ALA A 207 -3.77 14.45 -5.33
C ALA A 207 -2.54 13.65 -5.79
N SER A 208 -1.37 14.12 -5.37
CA SER A 208 -0.12 13.40 -5.57
C SER A 208 -0.18 12.00 -4.93
N PHE A 209 0.31 11.00 -5.66
CA PHE A 209 0.55 9.63 -5.20
C PHE A 209 1.83 9.55 -4.35
N ASN A 210 2.52 10.66 -4.11
CA ASN A 210 3.76 10.66 -3.37
C ASN A 210 3.54 10.45 -1.86
N ARG A 211 3.92 9.27 -1.37
CA ARG A 211 3.93 8.96 0.07
C ARG A 211 5.32 9.19 0.68
N ALA A 212 5.64 10.45 0.97
CA ALA A 212 6.98 10.86 1.39
C ALA A 212 7.51 10.11 2.62
N ASN A 213 6.62 9.71 3.53
CA ASN A 213 6.96 8.98 4.75
C ASN A 213 7.33 7.51 4.55
N LEU A 214 7.10 6.94 3.36
CA LEU A 214 7.40 5.54 3.05
C LEU A 214 8.80 5.37 2.48
N THR A 215 9.54 4.40 3.03
CA THR A 215 10.85 3.98 2.55
C THR A 215 10.73 2.70 1.72
N TYR A 216 11.04 2.74 0.42
CA TYR A 216 10.91 1.57 -0.46
C TYR A 216 12.24 0.83 -0.64
N ARG A 217 12.26 -0.49 -0.42
CA ARG A 217 13.44 -1.35 -0.63
C ARG A 217 13.10 -2.61 -1.40
N VAL A 218 13.90 -2.97 -2.39
CA VAL A 218 13.81 -4.26 -3.08
C VAL A 218 15.08 -5.06 -2.80
N ILE A 219 14.94 -6.17 -2.10
CA ILE A 219 16.06 -6.98 -1.62
C ILE A 219 15.97 -8.37 -2.27
N PRO A 220 17.07 -8.93 -2.81
CA PRO A 220 17.07 -10.32 -3.26
C PRO A 220 16.66 -11.26 -2.13
N ARG A 221 15.69 -12.15 -2.40
CA ARG A 221 15.19 -13.09 -1.39
C ARG A 221 16.24 -14.17 -1.11
N ASN A 222 16.82 -14.13 0.09
CA ASN A 222 17.81 -15.08 0.56
C ASN A 222 17.65 -15.28 2.08
N GLN A 223 17.43 -16.50 2.53
CA GLN A 223 17.06 -16.79 3.94
C GLN A 223 15.89 -15.90 4.41
N PRO A 224 14.70 -15.98 3.78
CA PRO A 224 13.62 -15.00 3.95
C PRO A 224 13.16 -14.81 5.40
N LEU A 225 13.16 -15.87 6.23
CA LEU A 225 12.85 -15.71 7.66
C LEU A 225 13.79 -14.71 8.33
N ARG A 226 15.10 -14.84 8.10
CA ARG A 226 16.10 -13.93 8.69
C ARG A 226 15.87 -12.49 8.21
N GLN A 227 15.59 -12.32 6.92
CA GLN A 227 15.30 -11.00 6.35
C GLN A 227 14.05 -10.38 7.00
N VAL A 228 12.98 -11.15 7.22
CA VAL A 228 11.78 -10.68 7.93
C VAL A 228 12.09 -10.30 9.38
N LEU A 229 12.87 -11.13 10.10
CA LEU A 229 13.31 -10.84 11.47
C LEU A 229 14.17 -9.57 11.54
N ASP A 230 15.05 -9.33 10.56
CA ASP A 230 15.90 -8.14 10.52
C ASP A 230 15.09 -6.85 10.27
N VAL A 231 13.96 -6.94 9.55
CA VAL A 231 13.00 -5.82 9.46
C VAL A 231 12.25 -5.66 10.77
N ALA A 232 11.69 -6.74 11.32
CA ALA A 232 10.90 -6.69 12.56
C ALA A 232 11.71 -6.17 13.76
N LYS A 233 12.99 -6.52 13.87
CA LYS A 233 13.89 -6.02 14.92
C LYS A 233 14.19 -4.51 14.82
N ARG A 234 14.11 -3.92 13.62
CA ARG A 234 14.26 -2.47 13.44
C ARG A 234 13.00 -1.70 13.86
N HIS A 235 11.90 -2.43 14.03
CA HIS A 235 10.56 -1.97 14.34
C HIS A 235 10.04 -2.76 15.56
N ASP A 236 10.88 -2.88 16.59
CA ASP A 236 10.60 -3.73 17.74
C ASP A 236 9.35 -3.23 18.48
N GLY A 237 8.44 -4.14 18.81
CA GLY A 237 7.12 -3.80 19.37
C GLY A 237 6.16 -3.08 18.42
N GLU A 238 6.54 -2.74 17.19
CA GLU A 238 5.69 -2.04 16.22
C GLU A 238 4.97 -3.01 15.26
N SER A 239 3.77 -2.63 14.81
CA SER A 239 2.94 -3.49 13.96
C SER A 239 3.45 -3.57 12.51
N GLY A 240 3.36 -4.77 11.92
CA GLY A 240 3.74 -4.98 10.52
C GLY A 240 2.90 -6.03 9.79
N ILE A 241 2.89 -5.91 8.46
CA ILE A 241 2.17 -6.84 7.57
C ILE A 241 3.20 -7.56 6.69
N VAL A 242 3.08 -8.88 6.57
CA VAL A 242 3.88 -9.68 5.65
C VAL A 242 2.99 -10.36 4.61
N TYR A 243 3.02 -9.88 3.37
CA TYR A 243 2.29 -10.44 2.25
C TYR A 243 2.99 -11.66 1.65
N CYS A 244 2.30 -12.79 1.61
CA CYS A 244 2.77 -14.06 1.07
C CYS A 244 1.90 -14.52 -0.12
N GLY A 245 2.51 -15.23 -1.07
CA GLY A 245 1.85 -15.71 -2.28
C GLY A 245 0.94 -16.93 -2.09
N SER A 246 0.94 -17.59 -0.93
CA SER A 246 0.07 -18.75 -0.67
C SER A 246 -0.36 -18.88 0.78
N ARG A 247 -1.51 -19.54 1.01
CA ARG A 247 -2.08 -19.85 2.34
C ARG A 247 -1.07 -20.59 3.21
N ALA A 248 -0.49 -21.67 2.70
CA ALA A 248 0.53 -22.44 3.41
C ALA A 248 1.78 -21.60 3.78
N SER A 249 2.15 -20.61 2.95
CA SER A 249 3.27 -19.72 3.29
C SER A 249 2.93 -18.79 4.45
N THR A 250 1.71 -18.26 4.52
CA THR A 250 1.25 -17.43 5.63
C THR A 250 1.30 -18.17 6.97
N GLU A 251 0.77 -19.38 7.03
CA GLU A 251 0.75 -20.21 8.24
C GLU A 251 2.16 -20.60 8.69
N ARG A 252 3.00 -21.08 7.76
CA ARG A 252 4.39 -21.45 8.08
C ARG A 252 5.21 -20.27 8.57
N LEU A 253 5.07 -19.10 7.95
CA LEU A 253 5.85 -17.93 8.33
C LEU A 253 5.42 -17.42 9.71
N ALA A 254 4.11 -17.31 9.97
CA ALA A 254 3.60 -16.92 11.28
C ALA A 254 4.10 -17.86 12.38
N LYS A 255 4.01 -19.18 12.16
CA LYS A 255 4.54 -20.17 13.12
C LYS A 255 6.03 -19.95 13.41
N ARG A 256 6.86 -19.76 12.38
CA ARG A 256 8.31 -19.55 12.54
C ARG A 256 8.67 -18.23 13.21
N LEU A 257 7.86 -17.19 13.03
CA LEU A 257 8.03 -15.92 13.74
C LEU A 257 7.70 -16.07 15.23
N CYS A 258 6.62 -16.81 15.55
CA CYS A 258 6.29 -17.14 16.95
C CYS A 258 7.38 -17.97 17.63
N GLU A 259 8.00 -18.94 16.93
CA GLU A 259 9.17 -19.70 17.42
C GLU A 259 10.39 -18.81 17.72
N GLN A 260 10.43 -17.58 17.20
CA GLN A 260 11.48 -16.58 17.44
C GLN A 260 11.04 -15.49 18.44
N GLY A 261 9.90 -15.67 19.12
CA GLY A 261 9.39 -14.75 20.12
C GLY A 261 8.55 -13.58 19.57
N ILE A 262 8.25 -13.57 18.26
CA ILE A 262 7.43 -12.51 17.66
C ILE A 262 5.95 -12.92 17.64
N ARG A 263 5.09 -12.12 18.26
CA ARG A 263 3.63 -12.32 18.26
C ARG A 263 3.09 -12.18 16.84
N SER A 264 2.73 -13.30 16.20
CA SER A 264 2.26 -13.28 14.82
C SER A 264 1.13 -14.27 14.50
N VAL A 265 0.30 -13.91 13.53
CA VAL A 265 -0.87 -14.69 13.11
C VAL A 265 -0.98 -14.79 11.59
N PRO A 266 -1.48 -15.91 11.04
CA PRO A 266 -1.80 -16.01 9.62
C PRO A 266 -3.15 -15.36 9.30
N TYR A 267 -3.30 -14.86 8.09
CA TYR A 267 -4.58 -14.40 7.55
C TYR A 267 -4.73 -14.75 6.06
N HIS A 268 -5.75 -15.53 5.74
CA HIS A 268 -6.10 -15.87 4.37
C HIS A 268 -7.55 -16.37 4.27
N ALA A 269 -8.10 -16.36 3.06
CA ALA A 269 -9.46 -16.84 2.77
C ALA A 269 -9.70 -18.35 3.02
N GLY A 270 -8.66 -19.10 3.40
CA GLY A 270 -8.80 -20.52 3.76
C GLY A 270 -9.08 -20.76 5.24
N LEU A 271 -8.89 -19.75 6.10
CA LEU A 271 -9.31 -19.78 7.49
C LEU A 271 -10.82 -19.62 7.58
N ASP A 272 -11.45 -20.24 8.58
CA ASP A 272 -12.87 -20.03 8.85
C ASP A 272 -13.15 -18.56 9.25
N ALA A 273 -14.39 -18.12 9.09
CA ALA A 273 -14.77 -16.73 9.32
C ALA A 273 -14.50 -16.24 10.75
N GLY A 274 -14.66 -17.12 11.75
CA GLY A 274 -14.42 -16.80 13.15
C GLY A 274 -12.93 -16.59 13.43
N THR A 275 -12.07 -17.50 12.98
CA THR A 275 -10.61 -17.36 13.11
C THR A 275 -10.08 -16.13 12.36
N ARG A 276 -10.60 -15.85 11.16
CA ARG A 276 -10.24 -14.63 10.41
C ARG A 276 -10.57 -13.36 11.18
N ALA A 277 -11.81 -13.26 11.67
CA ALA A 277 -12.25 -12.12 12.45
C ALA A 277 -11.40 -11.94 13.71
N LYS A 278 -11.14 -13.03 14.44
CA LYS A 278 -10.28 -13.04 15.63
C LYS A 278 -8.86 -12.56 15.33
N ASN A 279 -8.21 -13.09 14.29
CA ASN A 279 -6.83 -12.71 13.95
C ASN A 279 -6.74 -11.26 13.48
N GLN A 280 -7.73 -10.78 12.72
CA GLN A 280 -7.81 -9.38 12.30
C GLN A 280 -8.00 -8.46 13.51
N GLU A 281 -8.93 -8.77 14.40
CA GLU A 281 -9.20 -7.99 15.61
C GLU A 281 -7.98 -7.95 16.54
N ALA A 282 -7.30 -9.08 16.73
CA ALA A 282 -6.07 -9.16 17.52
C ALA A 282 -4.94 -8.30 16.93
N PHE A 283 -4.82 -8.22 15.60
CA PHE A 283 -3.86 -7.32 14.95
C PHE A 283 -4.25 -5.84 15.09
N ILE A 284 -5.54 -5.52 14.91
CA ILE A 284 -6.07 -4.15 15.04
C ILE A 284 -5.91 -3.63 16.48
N ARG A 285 -6.05 -4.50 17.48
CA ARG A 285 -5.93 -4.19 18.92
C ARG A 285 -4.51 -4.27 19.49
N ASP A 286 -3.48 -4.39 18.65
CA ASP A 286 -2.08 -4.49 19.09
C ASP A 286 -1.74 -5.73 19.94
N GLU A 287 -2.63 -6.73 19.98
CA GLU A 287 -2.39 -8.04 20.61
C GLU A 287 -1.40 -8.87 19.78
N MET A 288 -1.40 -8.69 18.46
CA MET A 288 -0.46 -9.30 17.52
C MET A 288 0.38 -8.24 16.83
N GLN A 289 1.70 -8.45 16.82
CA GLN A 289 2.64 -7.54 16.18
C GLN A 289 2.63 -7.71 14.67
N ILE A 290 2.68 -8.96 14.19
CA ILE A 290 2.79 -9.25 12.76
C ILE A 290 1.60 -10.08 12.29
N VAL A 291 1.04 -9.68 11.15
CA VAL A 291 0.12 -10.52 10.39
C VAL A 291 0.77 -11.01 9.10
N CYS A 292 0.84 -12.32 8.94
CA CYS A 292 1.27 -12.96 7.69
C CYS A 292 0.04 -13.22 6.83
N ALA A 293 -0.09 -12.50 5.73
CA ALA A 293 -1.34 -12.38 5.00
C ALA A 293 -1.21 -12.75 3.51
N THR A 294 -2.26 -13.29 2.91
CA THR A 294 -2.42 -13.17 1.45
C THR A 294 -3.07 -11.82 1.10
N ILE A 295 -3.22 -11.51 -0.18
CA ILE A 295 -3.93 -10.31 -0.67
C ILE A 295 -5.33 -10.13 -0.05
N ALA A 296 -5.95 -11.21 0.44
CA ALA A 296 -7.25 -11.21 1.12
C ALA A 296 -7.28 -10.35 2.40
N PHE A 297 -6.15 -10.09 3.05
CA PHE A 297 -6.07 -9.21 4.22
C PHE A 297 -6.13 -7.74 3.87
N GLY A 298 -5.79 -7.39 2.61
CA GLY A 298 -5.57 -6.01 2.19
C GLY A 298 -6.81 -5.16 2.40
N MET A 299 -7.79 -5.29 1.53
CA MET A 299 -8.73 -4.20 1.26
C MET A 299 -9.39 -3.57 2.52
N GLY A 300 -9.78 -4.35 3.53
CA GLY A 300 -10.64 -3.88 4.64
C GLY A 300 -9.97 -3.43 5.95
N ILE A 301 -8.65 -3.19 6.00
CA ILE A 301 -7.97 -2.80 7.25
C ILE A 301 -7.47 -1.36 7.19
N ASP A 302 -7.83 -0.59 8.22
CA ASP A 302 -7.48 0.81 8.43
C ASP A 302 -6.75 1.04 9.77
N LYS A 303 -5.72 0.22 10.05
CA LYS A 303 -4.79 0.47 11.16
C LYS A 303 -3.76 1.52 10.72
N PRO A 304 -3.73 2.73 11.32
CA PRO A 304 -2.94 3.84 10.80
C PRO A 304 -1.43 3.73 11.10
N ASP A 305 -1.10 2.98 12.13
CA ASP A 305 0.22 2.84 12.77
C ASP A 305 1.00 1.59 12.33
N VAL A 306 0.76 1.08 11.12
CA VAL A 306 1.57 0.00 10.53
C VAL A 306 2.94 0.55 10.14
N ARG A 307 4.01 0.07 10.78
CA ARG A 307 5.37 0.61 10.63
C ARG A 307 6.20 -0.07 9.54
N PHE A 308 5.82 -1.29 9.16
CA PHE A 308 6.43 -1.95 8.02
C PHE A 308 5.48 -2.87 7.25
N VAL A 309 5.70 -2.94 5.94
CA VAL A 309 5.04 -3.89 5.04
C VAL A 309 6.11 -4.65 4.28
N ILE A 310 6.05 -5.98 4.33
CA ILE A 310 6.99 -6.87 3.64
C ILE A 310 6.23 -7.70 2.61
N HIS A 311 6.65 -7.63 1.36
CA HIS A 311 6.23 -8.55 0.33
C HIS A 311 7.22 -9.71 0.27
N HIS A 312 6.82 -10.84 0.85
CA HIS A 312 7.62 -12.08 0.84
C HIS A 312 7.70 -12.71 -0.56
N ASP A 313 6.67 -12.50 -1.38
CA ASP A 313 6.56 -12.94 -2.76
C ASP A 313 6.22 -11.76 -3.68
N LEU A 314 6.57 -11.84 -4.96
CA LEU A 314 6.32 -10.79 -5.95
C LEU A 314 4.80 -10.53 -6.13
N PRO A 315 4.33 -9.27 -5.95
CA PRO A 315 2.99 -8.83 -6.33
C PRO A 315 2.67 -9.07 -7.80
N LYS A 316 1.39 -9.12 -8.14
CA LYS A 316 0.94 -9.34 -9.53
C LYS A 316 1.14 -8.11 -10.43
N ASN A 317 1.06 -6.92 -9.85
CA ASN A 317 1.09 -5.64 -10.55
C ASN A 317 1.49 -4.49 -9.61
N ILE A 318 1.74 -3.31 -10.17
CA ILE A 318 2.16 -2.12 -9.42
C ILE A 318 1.00 -1.54 -8.59
N GLU A 319 -0.24 -1.59 -9.06
CA GLU A 319 -1.41 -1.08 -8.30
C GLU A 319 -1.59 -1.83 -6.99
N GLY A 320 -1.56 -3.16 -7.04
CA GLY A 320 -1.64 -4.01 -5.86
C GLY A 320 -0.48 -3.73 -4.91
N TYR A 321 0.75 -3.68 -5.42
CA TYR A 321 1.92 -3.34 -4.61
C TYR A 321 1.79 -1.96 -3.94
N TYR A 322 1.33 -0.94 -4.68
CA TYR A 322 1.15 0.41 -4.17
C TYR A 322 0.03 0.49 -3.13
N GLN A 323 -1.10 -0.20 -3.36
CA GLN A 323 -2.21 -0.25 -2.39
C GLN A 323 -1.80 -0.98 -1.11
N GLU A 324 -1.06 -2.09 -1.23
CA GLU A 324 -0.57 -2.92 -0.13
C GLU A 324 0.49 -2.20 0.70
N THR A 325 1.51 -1.61 0.06
CA THR A 325 2.53 -0.81 0.74
C THR A 325 1.96 0.50 1.32
N GLY A 326 0.95 1.08 0.67
CA GLY A 326 0.24 2.27 1.15
C GLY A 326 -0.51 2.09 2.48
N ARG A 327 -0.60 0.86 2.99
CA ARG A 327 -1.12 0.55 4.34
C ARG A 327 -0.16 0.95 5.44
N ALA A 328 1.14 1.02 5.14
CA ALA A 328 2.12 1.49 6.10
C ALA A 328 1.95 3.00 6.32
N GLY A 329 2.18 3.46 7.55
CA GLY A 329 2.28 4.87 7.95
C GLY A 329 1.15 5.76 7.45
N ARG A 330 -0.13 5.37 7.62
CA ARG A 330 -1.27 6.24 7.23
C ARG A 330 -1.40 7.46 8.14
N ASP A 331 -0.86 7.37 9.34
CA ASP A 331 -0.68 8.50 10.27
C ASP A 331 0.37 9.53 9.78
N GLY A 332 1.15 9.22 8.75
CA GLY A 332 2.19 10.09 8.20
C GLY A 332 3.57 9.90 8.82
N LEU A 333 3.71 9.05 9.84
CA LEU A 333 5.00 8.73 10.45
C LEU A 333 5.83 7.82 9.53
N PRO A 334 7.17 7.78 9.67
CA PRO A 334 8.03 6.96 8.84
C PRO A 334 7.68 5.47 8.88
N ALA A 335 7.68 4.81 7.72
CA ALA A 335 7.45 3.36 7.63
C ALA A 335 8.28 2.72 6.50
N ASP A 336 8.61 1.43 6.66
CA ASP A 336 9.46 0.67 5.74
C ASP A 336 8.63 -0.29 4.86
N CYS A 337 8.80 -0.21 3.54
CA CYS A 337 8.17 -1.10 2.55
C CYS A 337 9.26 -1.95 1.88
N VAL A 338 9.23 -3.26 2.09
CA VAL A 338 10.31 -4.17 1.66
C VAL A 338 9.77 -5.27 0.74
N LEU A 339 10.26 -5.35 -0.49
CA LEU A 339 10.00 -6.46 -1.41
C LEU A 339 11.16 -7.45 -1.41
N LEU A 340 10.90 -8.70 -1.03
CA LEU A 340 11.84 -9.82 -1.14
C LEU A 340 11.74 -10.44 -2.55
N PHE A 341 12.51 -9.90 -3.49
CA PHE A 341 12.43 -10.28 -4.89
C PHE A 341 13.11 -11.62 -5.20
N ASN A 342 12.41 -12.49 -5.93
CA ASN A 342 12.98 -13.71 -6.49
C ASN A 342 12.46 -13.94 -7.92
N PRO A 343 13.33 -14.10 -8.93
CA PRO A 343 12.92 -14.38 -10.31
C PRO A 343 12.01 -15.62 -10.46
N SER A 344 12.11 -16.60 -9.56
CA SER A 344 11.22 -17.78 -9.59
C SER A 344 9.75 -17.41 -9.40
N ASP A 345 9.46 -16.29 -8.73
CA ASP A 345 8.09 -15.86 -8.50
C ASP A 345 7.47 -15.29 -9.77
N VAL A 346 8.27 -14.67 -10.64
CA VAL A 346 7.83 -14.24 -11.99
C VAL A 346 7.32 -15.44 -12.79
N VAL A 347 8.07 -16.55 -12.77
CA VAL A 347 7.67 -17.79 -13.46
C VAL A 347 6.38 -18.36 -12.90
N LYS A 348 6.21 -18.35 -11.57
CA LYS A 348 4.96 -18.80 -10.92
C LYS A 348 3.77 -17.93 -11.34
N GLN A 349 3.93 -16.59 -11.31
CA GLN A 349 2.87 -15.68 -11.73
C GLN A 349 2.54 -15.87 -13.22
N GLY A 350 3.54 -16.08 -14.08
CA GLY A 350 3.33 -16.39 -15.50
C GLY A 350 2.43 -17.61 -15.72
N ARG A 351 2.66 -18.70 -14.96
CA ARG A 351 1.80 -19.90 -15.04
C ARG A 351 0.35 -19.62 -14.64
N PHE A 352 0.12 -18.87 -13.56
CA PHE A 352 -1.24 -18.49 -13.16
C PHE A 352 -1.94 -17.61 -14.19
N ILE A 353 -1.19 -16.80 -14.93
CA ILE A 353 -1.74 -16.00 -16.02
C ILE A 353 -2.12 -16.90 -17.20
N ASP A 354 -1.29 -17.89 -17.55
CA ASP A 354 -1.56 -18.83 -18.64
C ASP A 354 -2.82 -19.69 -18.40
N GLU A 355 -3.20 -19.92 -17.13
CA GLU A 355 -4.43 -20.62 -16.74
C GLU A 355 -5.72 -19.81 -16.97
N LYS A 356 -5.63 -18.49 -17.23
CA LYS A 356 -6.81 -17.65 -17.51
C LYS A 356 -7.45 -18.03 -18.85
N THR A 357 -8.77 -18.18 -18.85
CA THR A 357 -9.55 -18.56 -20.04
C THR A 357 -9.67 -17.43 -21.07
N ASP A 358 -9.77 -16.19 -20.62
CA ASP A 358 -9.92 -15.02 -21.46
C ASP A 358 -8.55 -14.50 -21.98
N GLU A 359 -8.39 -14.38 -23.30
CA GLU A 359 -7.13 -13.95 -23.93
C GLU A 359 -6.82 -12.46 -23.67
N HIS A 360 -7.86 -11.64 -23.57
CA HIS A 360 -7.73 -10.22 -23.31
C HIS A 360 -7.23 -9.97 -21.89
N GLU A 361 -7.84 -10.62 -20.89
CA GLU A 361 -7.38 -10.60 -19.50
C GLU A 361 -5.94 -11.13 -19.38
N ARG A 362 -5.61 -12.21 -20.12
CA ARG A 362 -4.26 -12.79 -20.09
C ARG A 362 -3.22 -11.79 -20.59
N THR A 363 -3.52 -11.11 -21.68
CA THR A 363 -2.64 -10.09 -22.28
C THR A 363 -2.40 -8.93 -21.31
N ILE A 364 -3.48 -8.40 -20.71
CA ILE A 364 -3.38 -7.32 -19.71
C ILE A 364 -2.56 -7.78 -18.50
N ALA A 365 -2.85 -8.96 -17.96
CA ALA A 365 -2.14 -9.47 -16.78
C ALA A 365 -0.63 -9.69 -17.04
N ARG A 366 -0.24 -10.12 -18.25
CA ARG A 366 1.18 -10.22 -18.63
C ARG A 366 1.87 -8.87 -18.67
N GLN A 367 1.22 -7.84 -19.23
CA GLN A 367 1.76 -6.48 -19.28
C GLN A 367 1.97 -5.91 -17.87
N LEU A 368 0.97 -6.06 -16.99
CA LEU A 368 1.04 -5.61 -15.60
C LEU A 368 2.16 -6.32 -14.82
N LEU A 369 2.34 -7.63 -15.05
CA LEU A 369 3.44 -8.38 -14.43
C LEU A 369 4.81 -7.88 -14.92
N GLN A 370 4.97 -7.61 -16.22
CA GLN A 370 6.21 -7.06 -16.78
C GLN A 370 6.57 -5.71 -16.15
N GLN A 371 5.59 -4.84 -15.94
CA GLN A 371 5.79 -3.55 -15.26
C GLN A 371 6.24 -3.75 -13.80
N MET A 372 5.65 -4.71 -13.08
CA MET A 372 6.07 -5.03 -11.70
C MET A 372 7.49 -5.61 -11.64
N VAL A 373 7.89 -6.42 -12.61
CA VAL A 373 9.27 -6.93 -12.75
C VAL A 373 10.23 -5.77 -13.02
N HIS A 374 9.88 -4.88 -13.95
CA HIS A 374 10.67 -3.68 -14.23
C HIS A 374 10.86 -2.83 -12.96
N PHE A 375 9.80 -2.61 -12.18
CA PHE A 375 9.88 -1.92 -10.89
C PHE A 375 10.83 -2.62 -9.91
N ALA A 376 10.83 -3.95 -9.83
CA ALA A 376 11.70 -4.70 -8.94
C ALA A 376 13.19 -4.61 -9.34
N GLU A 377 13.46 -4.54 -10.65
CA GLU A 377 14.82 -4.65 -11.20
C GLU A 377 15.48 -3.32 -11.56
N THR A 378 14.71 -2.23 -11.67
CA THR A 378 15.23 -0.92 -12.05
C THR A 378 16.32 -0.42 -11.08
N SER A 379 17.26 0.37 -11.60
CA SER A 379 18.25 1.14 -10.84
C SER A 379 17.79 2.57 -10.56
N ASP A 380 16.70 3.02 -11.19
CA ASP A 380 16.15 4.35 -10.99
C ASP A 380 15.49 4.50 -9.63
N CYS A 381 15.23 5.74 -9.22
CA CYS A 381 14.48 6.02 -8.01
C CYS A 381 13.14 5.26 -7.99
N ARG A 382 12.93 4.39 -6.99
CA ARG A 382 11.69 3.60 -6.85
C ARG A 382 10.45 4.49 -6.77
N ARG A 383 10.57 5.61 -6.05
CA ARG A 383 9.48 6.58 -5.89
C ARG A 383 9.09 7.17 -7.24
N ARG A 384 10.07 7.62 -8.04
CA ARG A 384 9.82 8.10 -9.40
C ARG A 384 9.13 7.04 -10.25
N SER A 385 9.64 5.80 -10.24
CA SER A 385 9.04 4.70 -11.01
C SER A 385 7.57 4.44 -10.63
N LEU A 386 7.21 4.53 -9.35
CA LEU A 386 5.82 4.41 -8.89
C LEU A 386 4.96 5.60 -9.33
N LEU A 387 5.48 6.83 -9.25
CA LEU A 387 4.73 8.03 -9.64
C LEU A 387 4.52 8.10 -11.15
N ASP A 388 5.55 7.80 -11.93
CA ASP A 388 5.48 7.75 -13.39
C ASP A 388 4.43 6.73 -13.86
N TYR A 389 4.30 5.58 -13.16
CA TYR A 389 3.25 4.60 -13.42
C TYR A 389 1.84 5.19 -13.35
N PHE A 390 1.58 6.08 -12.37
CA PHE A 390 0.32 6.78 -12.21
C PHE A 390 0.25 8.11 -12.99
N SER A 391 1.16 8.29 -13.95
CA SER A 391 1.27 9.49 -14.79
C SER A 391 1.54 10.78 -14.00
N GLU A 392 2.25 10.67 -12.88
CA GLU A 392 2.73 11.79 -12.08
C GLU A 392 4.25 11.94 -12.22
N ALA A 393 4.70 13.06 -12.77
CA ALA A 393 6.12 13.32 -12.94
C ALA A 393 6.78 13.69 -11.60
N PHE A 394 7.83 12.97 -11.22
CA PHE A 394 8.67 13.30 -10.06
C PHE A 394 9.95 14.02 -10.48
N THR A 395 10.01 15.33 -10.22
CA THR A 395 11.10 16.21 -10.69
C THR A 395 12.44 15.89 -10.06
N ASP A 396 12.46 15.46 -8.80
CA ASP A 396 13.72 15.19 -8.08
C ASP A 396 14.36 13.89 -8.54
N LYS A 397 15.68 13.91 -8.76
CA LYS A 397 16.47 12.71 -9.14
C LYS A 397 16.65 11.73 -7.99
N ASN A 398 16.61 12.21 -6.75
CA ASN A 398 16.83 11.40 -5.57
C ASN A 398 15.72 11.69 -4.55
N CYS A 399 14.98 10.65 -4.16
CA CYS A 399 13.89 10.81 -3.20
C CYS A 399 14.31 10.73 -1.73
N GLY A 400 15.59 10.47 -1.44
CA GLY A 400 16.14 10.34 -0.09
C GLY A 400 15.63 9.15 0.73
N ALA A 401 14.77 8.30 0.16
CA ALA A 401 14.00 7.31 0.91
C ALA A 401 13.75 5.99 0.15
N CYS A 402 14.55 5.64 -0.86
CA CYS A 402 14.49 4.30 -1.44
C CYS A 402 15.86 3.65 -1.53
N ASP A 403 15.93 2.33 -1.59
CA ASP A 403 17.16 1.55 -1.75
C ASP A 403 18.08 2.13 -2.82
N ASN A 404 17.57 2.38 -4.04
CA ASN A 404 18.36 2.92 -5.15
C ASN A 404 18.89 4.35 -4.90
N CYS A 405 18.24 5.12 -4.02
CA CYS A 405 18.63 6.50 -3.70
C CYS A 405 19.53 6.60 -2.46
N LEU A 406 19.32 5.70 -1.49
CA LEU A 406 20.06 5.61 -0.24
C LEU A 406 21.40 4.89 -0.45
N GLU A 407 21.38 3.88 -1.31
CA GLU A 407 22.51 3.01 -1.64
C GLU A 407 22.62 2.95 -3.19
N PRO A 408 22.95 4.08 -3.86
CA PRO A 408 23.04 4.12 -5.31
C PRO A 408 24.07 3.11 -5.79
N LYS A 409 23.66 2.26 -6.74
CA LYS A 409 24.56 1.30 -7.35
C LYS A 409 25.54 2.07 -8.24
N GLU A 410 26.84 1.84 -8.05
CA GLU A 410 27.84 2.38 -8.96
C GLU A 410 27.56 1.84 -10.37
N THR A 411 27.59 2.70 -11.36
CA THR A 411 27.55 2.32 -12.77
C THR A 411 28.96 2.39 -13.36
N PHE A 412 29.17 1.71 -14.48
CA PHE A 412 30.41 1.78 -15.25
C PHE A 412 30.12 1.60 -16.74
N ASP A 413 31.06 2.00 -17.59
CA ASP A 413 31.00 1.67 -19.02
C ASP A 413 31.16 0.15 -19.18
N GLY A 414 30.03 -0.51 -19.41
CA GLY A 414 29.92 -1.96 -19.55
C GLY A 414 29.94 -2.43 -21.00
N THR A 415 30.24 -1.55 -21.95
CA THR A 415 30.19 -1.84 -23.39
C THR A 415 31.04 -3.07 -23.74
N GLU A 416 32.29 -3.12 -23.29
CA GLU A 416 33.19 -4.25 -23.56
C GLU A 416 32.69 -5.53 -22.87
N ALA A 417 32.24 -5.41 -21.62
CA ALA A 417 31.74 -6.54 -20.85
C ALA A 417 30.50 -7.17 -21.52
N ALA A 418 29.57 -6.33 -21.98
CA ALA A 418 28.39 -6.73 -22.73
C ALA A 418 28.76 -7.43 -24.05
N GLN A 419 29.70 -6.86 -24.81
CA GLN A 419 30.20 -7.47 -26.04
C GLN A 419 30.81 -8.86 -25.79
N LYS A 420 31.67 -9.00 -24.77
CA LYS A 420 32.26 -10.29 -24.40
C LYS A 420 31.19 -11.32 -24.03
N PHE A 421 30.21 -10.91 -23.23
CA PHE A 421 29.14 -11.81 -22.78
C PHE A 421 28.26 -12.28 -23.93
N LEU A 422 27.75 -11.35 -24.76
CA LEU A 422 26.87 -11.67 -25.89
C LEU A 422 27.62 -12.45 -26.99
N ALA A 423 28.90 -12.14 -27.23
CA ALA A 423 29.76 -12.92 -28.12
C ALA A 423 29.97 -14.34 -27.60
N CYS A 424 30.10 -14.52 -26.28
CA CYS A 424 30.24 -15.84 -25.67
C CYS A 424 28.97 -16.69 -25.89
N LEU A 425 27.78 -16.11 -25.70
CA LEU A 425 26.51 -16.79 -26.02
C LEU A 425 26.47 -17.25 -27.49
N TYR A 426 26.88 -16.38 -28.41
CA TYR A 426 26.93 -16.69 -29.83
C TYR A 426 27.89 -17.84 -30.14
N ARG A 427 29.14 -17.79 -29.63
CA ARG A 427 30.16 -18.82 -29.89
C ARG A 427 29.84 -20.17 -29.26
N ILE A 428 29.23 -20.17 -28.07
CA ILE A 428 28.75 -21.39 -27.42
C ILE A 428 27.69 -22.07 -28.29
N ARG A 429 26.72 -21.30 -28.80
CA ARG A 429 25.67 -21.83 -29.68
C ARG A 429 26.23 -22.31 -31.02
N GLU A 430 27.18 -21.58 -31.60
CA GLU A 430 27.86 -21.96 -32.85
C GLU A 430 28.63 -23.28 -32.71
N ARG A 431 29.33 -23.49 -31.58
CA ARG A 431 30.14 -24.70 -31.34
C ARG A 431 29.30 -25.92 -30.95
N SER A 432 28.32 -25.76 -30.07
CA SER A 432 27.54 -26.88 -29.50
C SER A 432 26.20 -27.12 -30.19
N GLY A 433 25.66 -26.15 -30.93
CA GLY A 433 24.31 -26.23 -31.52
C GLY A 433 23.17 -25.95 -30.55
N PHE A 434 23.46 -25.81 -29.25
CA PHE A 434 22.48 -25.51 -28.19
C PHE A 434 23.03 -24.50 -27.17
N CYS A 435 22.11 -23.85 -26.44
CA CYS A 435 22.41 -22.81 -25.47
C CYS A 435 22.66 -23.41 -24.07
N PHE A 436 23.27 -22.63 -23.17
CA PHE A 436 23.62 -23.06 -21.82
C PHE A 436 23.18 -22.05 -20.76
N GLY A 437 23.11 -22.51 -19.50
CA GLY A 437 22.79 -21.65 -18.38
C GLY A 437 23.92 -20.67 -18.01
N MET A 438 23.55 -19.63 -17.27
CA MET A 438 24.42 -18.52 -16.85
C MET A 438 25.75 -18.96 -16.20
N ASN A 439 25.71 -20.02 -15.39
CA ASN A 439 26.91 -20.56 -14.73
C ASN A 439 27.96 -21.10 -15.73
N HIS A 440 27.50 -21.70 -16.83
CA HIS A 440 28.40 -22.24 -17.86
C HIS A 440 29.05 -21.11 -18.65
N VAL A 441 28.25 -20.11 -19.04
CA VAL A 441 28.72 -18.92 -19.78
C VAL A 441 29.75 -18.15 -18.94
N ALA A 442 29.46 -17.90 -17.66
CA ALA A 442 30.41 -17.28 -16.74
C ALA A 442 31.68 -18.13 -16.55
N GLY A 443 31.55 -19.47 -16.56
CA GLY A 443 32.69 -20.39 -16.53
C GLY A 443 33.59 -20.25 -17.77
N VAL A 444 33.01 -20.19 -18.95
CA VAL A 444 33.76 -20.01 -20.21
C VAL A 444 34.50 -18.67 -20.23
N LEU A 445 33.82 -17.58 -19.89
CA LEU A 445 34.43 -16.23 -19.85
C LEU A 445 35.59 -16.13 -18.85
N THR A 446 35.48 -16.82 -17.71
CA THR A 446 36.52 -16.84 -16.67
C THR A 446 37.63 -17.87 -16.92
N GLY A 447 37.58 -18.63 -18.01
CA GLY A 447 38.58 -19.66 -18.30
C GLY A 447 38.52 -20.85 -17.32
N ALA A 448 37.33 -21.19 -16.84
CA ALA A 448 37.12 -22.26 -15.88
C ALA A 448 37.49 -23.63 -16.46
N ASP A 449 38.44 -24.30 -15.81
CA ASP A 449 38.83 -25.65 -16.21
C ASP A 449 37.86 -26.70 -15.62
N THR A 450 36.79 -27.00 -16.35
CA THR A 450 35.79 -28.00 -15.94
C THR A 450 35.59 -29.05 -17.02
N ASP A 451 35.30 -30.29 -16.61
CA ASP A 451 34.97 -31.38 -17.54
C ASP A 451 33.84 -31.03 -18.51
N ALA A 452 32.86 -30.26 -18.02
CA ALA A 452 31.73 -29.79 -18.82
C ALA A 452 32.15 -28.88 -19.98
N ILE A 453 33.18 -28.06 -19.79
CA ILE A 453 33.72 -27.13 -20.80
C ILE A 453 34.59 -27.92 -21.79
N ARG A 454 35.52 -28.75 -21.31
CA ARG A 454 36.41 -29.58 -22.14
C ARG A 454 35.67 -30.55 -23.06
N LYS A 455 34.70 -31.30 -22.51
CA LYS A 455 33.91 -32.28 -23.28
C LYS A 455 33.11 -31.64 -24.43
N ARG A 456 32.84 -30.34 -24.33
CA ARG A 456 32.05 -29.58 -25.30
C ARG A 456 32.91 -28.72 -26.22
N GLY A 457 34.23 -28.75 -26.05
CA GLY A 457 35.17 -27.93 -26.82
C GLY A 457 34.99 -26.43 -26.63
N HIS A 458 34.42 -26.00 -25.50
CA HIS A 458 34.24 -24.57 -25.18
C HIS A 458 35.53 -23.93 -24.65
N ASP A 459 36.54 -24.73 -24.35
CA ASP A 459 37.92 -24.31 -24.10
C ASP A 459 38.63 -23.81 -25.39
N GLN A 460 38.10 -24.15 -26.57
CA GLN A 460 38.71 -23.83 -27.87
C GLN A 460 38.07 -22.63 -28.58
N ILE A 461 37.04 -22.01 -27.99
CA ILE A 461 36.37 -20.87 -28.61
C ILE A 461 37.08 -19.57 -28.24
N SER A 462 36.99 -18.56 -29.12
CA SER A 462 37.69 -17.28 -28.93
C SER A 462 37.27 -16.47 -27.71
N THR A 463 36.17 -16.85 -27.06
CA THR A 463 35.65 -16.19 -25.84
C THR A 463 36.03 -16.91 -24.55
N TYR A 464 36.79 -18.00 -24.63
CA TYR A 464 37.29 -18.69 -23.46
C TYR A 464 38.37 -17.86 -22.77
N GLY A 465 38.18 -17.55 -21.49
CA GLY A 465 39.15 -16.83 -20.66
C GLY A 465 39.34 -15.35 -20.97
N ILE A 466 38.54 -14.75 -21.88
CA ILE A 466 38.69 -13.33 -22.26
C ILE A 466 38.11 -12.34 -21.23
N GLY A 467 37.43 -12.87 -20.20
CA GLY A 467 36.72 -12.11 -19.19
C GLY A 467 37.43 -12.08 -17.83
N GLY A 468 38.76 -12.04 -17.81
CA GLY A 468 39.56 -12.08 -16.58
C GLY A 468 39.33 -10.87 -15.64
N GLU A 469 38.72 -9.79 -16.13
CA GLU A 469 38.41 -8.59 -15.36
C GLU A 469 37.30 -8.76 -14.32
N PHE A 470 36.45 -9.80 -14.45
CA PHE A 470 35.33 -10.07 -13.55
C PHE A 470 35.34 -11.53 -13.08
N GLY A 471 34.97 -11.75 -11.82
CA GLY A 471 34.73 -13.08 -11.27
C GLY A 471 33.45 -13.72 -11.81
N ARG A 472 33.24 -15.01 -11.53
CA ARG A 472 32.05 -15.75 -12.01
C ARG A 472 30.73 -15.14 -11.56
N ASP A 473 30.64 -14.66 -10.32
CA ASP A 473 29.42 -14.05 -9.80
C ASP A 473 29.14 -12.68 -10.42
N GLU A 474 30.19 -11.95 -10.76
CA GLU A 474 30.11 -10.66 -11.45
C GLU A 474 29.64 -10.84 -12.90
N TRP A 475 30.21 -11.82 -13.62
CA TRP A 475 29.71 -12.19 -14.95
C TRP A 475 28.26 -12.67 -14.94
N LYS A 476 27.84 -13.39 -13.91
CA LYS A 476 26.42 -13.75 -13.72
C LYS A 476 25.55 -12.53 -13.48
N ALA A 477 26.05 -11.49 -12.82
CA ALA A 477 25.31 -10.25 -12.58
C ALA A 477 25.16 -9.45 -13.89
N ILE A 478 26.25 -9.29 -14.64
CA ILE A 478 26.26 -8.68 -15.98
C ILE A 478 25.30 -9.42 -16.91
N GLY A 479 25.38 -10.75 -16.97
CA GLY A 479 24.48 -11.55 -17.80
C GLY A 479 23.00 -11.39 -17.45
N ARG A 480 22.66 -11.27 -16.15
CA ARG A 480 21.29 -10.98 -15.70
C ARG A 480 20.84 -9.58 -16.12
N GLU A 481 21.73 -8.60 -16.03
CA GLU A 481 21.45 -7.24 -16.47
C GLU A 481 21.22 -7.15 -17.99
N LEU A 482 22.00 -7.88 -18.80
CA LEU A 482 21.78 -7.96 -20.25
C LEU A 482 20.47 -8.66 -20.61
N VAL A 483 20.04 -9.63 -19.81
CA VAL A 483 18.70 -10.23 -19.95
C VAL A 483 17.61 -9.21 -19.64
N ARG A 484 17.77 -8.43 -18.57
CA ARG A 484 16.84 -7.34 -18.21
C ARG A 484 16.74 -6.27 -19.29
N LEU A 485 17.86 -5.92 -19.92
CA LEU A 485 17.93 -4.94 -21.01
C LEU A 485 17.40 -5.48 -22.35
N GLY A 486 17.03 -6.76 -22.42
CA GLY A 486 16.49 -7.39 -23.63
C GLY A 486 17.53 -7.81 -24.67
N TYR A 487 18.83 -7.65 -24.39
CA TYR A 487 19.91 -8.10 -25.28
C TYR A 487 20.17 -9.61 -25.21
N ALA A 488 19.77 -10.23 -24.10
CA ALA A 488 19.71 -11.67 -23.93
C ALA A 488 18.33 -12.08 -23.43
N GLN A 489 17.97 -13.35 -23.59
CA GLN A 489 16.74 -13.92 -23.05
C GLN A 489 17.06 -15.22 -22.32
N GLN A 490 16.25 -15.56 -21.33
CA GLN A 490 16.39 -16.79 -20.59
C GLN A 490 15.12 -17.64 -20.78
N THR A 491 15.27 -18.86 -21.30
CA THR A 491 14.11 -19.72 -21.60
C THR A 491 13.46 -20.26 -20.31
N PRO A 492 12.11 -20.29 -20.25
CA PRO A 492 11.39 -20.90 -19.14
C PRO A 492 11.54 -22.43 -19.16
N GLY A 493 11.94 -23.07 -18.06
CA GLY A 493 12.03 -24.53 -17.96
C GLY A 493 13.02 -25.05 -16.89
N GLY A 494 13.06 -26.37 -16.69
CA GLY A 494 13.90 -27.04 -15.68
C GLY A 494 15.42 -26.93 -15.94
N MET A 495 15.83 -26.69 -17.20
CA MET A 495 17.19 -26.30 -17.57
C MET A 495 17.14 -24.92 -18.23
N SER A 496 17.21 -23.88 -17.42
CA SER A 496 17.14 -22.51 -17.92
C SER A 496 18.42 -22.12 -18.66
N VAL A 497 18.34 -21.95 -19.98
CA VAL A 497 19.45 -21.56 -20.85
C VAL A 497 19.34 -20.09 -21.25
N VAL A 498 20.48 -19.45 -21.53
CA VAL A 498 20.56 -18.04 -21.91
C VAL A 498 20.86 -17.96 -23.40
N GLU A 499 20.10 -17.14 -24.11
CA GLU A 499 20.17 -16.98 -25.55
C GLU A 499 20.29 -15.52 -25.96
N LEU A 500 20.95 -15.29 -27.09
CA LEU A 500 21.08 -13.96 -27.70
C LEU A 500 19.80 -13.59 -28.46
N THR A 501 19.19 -12.44 -28.13
CA THR A 501 18.00 -11.90 -28.80
C THR A 501 18.34 -11.23 -30.14
N GLN A 502 17.33 -10.80 -30.89
CA GLN A 502 17.56 -10.00 -32.10
C GLN A 502 18.12 -8.61 -31.74
N ASP A 503 17.54 -7.95 -30.75
CA ASP A 503 18.01 -6.64 -30.24
C ASP A 503 19.46 -6.70 -29.77
N GLY A 504 19.86 -7.79 -29.10
CA GLY A 504 21.26 -8.02 -28.71
C GLY A 504 22.22 -8.14 -29.90
N ARG A 505 21.78 -8.75 -31.01
CA ARG A 505 22.58 -8.81 -32.25
C ARG A 505 22.69 -7.44 -32.90
N ASP A 506 21.59 -6.70 -32.94
CA ASP A 506 21.55 -5.38 -33.57
C ASP A 506 22.37 -4.37 -32.76
N TRP A 507 22.34 -4.45 -31.43
CA TRP A 507 23.22 -3.69 -30.54
C TRP A 507 24.70 -4.03 -30.74
N MET A 508 25.05 -5.33 -30.82
CA MET A 508 26.45 -5.73 -31.11
C MET A 508 26.97 -5.20 -32.45
N ARG A 509 26.08 -4.97 -33.44
CA ARG A 509 26.43 -4.35 -34.73
C ARG A 509 26.56 -2.84 -34.63
N SER A 510 25.65 -2.18 -33.90
CA SER A 510 25.63 -0.72 -33.77
C SER A 510 26.76 -0.19 -32.87
N LYS A 511 27.28 -1.03 -31.95
CA LYS A 511 28.35 -0.70 -31.00
C LYS A 511 28.08 0.58 -30.19
N GLN A 512 26.82 0.85 -29.88
CA GLN A 512 26.48 1.98 -29.03
C GLN A 512 27.02 1.77 -27.61
N PRO A 513 27.50 2.83 -26.94
CA PRO A 513 27.92 2.74 -25.55
C PRO A 513 26.79 2.18 -24.67
N LEU A 514 27.15 1.29 -23.76
CA LEU A 514 26.22 0.69 -22.80
C LEU A 514 26.76 0.85 -21.39
N GLU A 515 26.02 1.61 -20.60
CA GLU A 515 26.28 1.74 -19.17
C GLU A 515 25.64 0.57 -18.42
N LEU A 516 26.42 -0.12 -17.59
CA LEU A 516 25.97 -1.26 -16.79
C LEU A 516 26.13 -0.95 -15.29
N THR A 517 25.38 -1.68 -14.48
CA THR A 517 25.53 -1.66 -13.02
C THR A 517 26.81 -2.38 -12.64
N ARG A 518 27.68 -1.72 -11.87
CA ARG A 518 28.92 -2.33 -11.37
C ARG A 518 28.58 -3.55 -10.51
N PRO A 519 29.07 -4.75 -10.86
CA PRO A 519 28.80 -5.95 -10.08
C PRO A 519 29.44 -5.81 -8.69
N VAL A 520 28.63 -5.83 -7.63
CA VAL A 520 29.15 -5.79 -6.27
C VAL A 520 29.28 -7.23 -5.77
N VAL A 521 30.52 -7.72 -5.66
CA VAL A 521 30.80 -8.90 -4.82
C VAL A 521 30.62 -8.45 -3.36
N PRO A 522 29.85 -9.15 -2.51
CA PRO A 522 29.64 -8.73 -1.14
C PRO A 522 30.97 -8.83 -0.37
N LYS A 523 31.73 -7.74 -0.34
CA LYS A 523 32.68 -7.52 0.75
C LYS A 523 31.84 -7.31 2.00
N SER A 524 32.20 -8.00 3.08
CA SER A 524 31.66 -7.75 4.42
C SER A 524 31.97 -6.31 4.81
N LYS A 525 31.11 -5.37 4.44
CA LYS A 525 31.26 -3.98 4.84
C LYS A 525 30.94 -3.91 6.32
N SER A 526 31.96 -3.54 7.09
CA SER A 526 31.85 -2.94 8.41
C SER A 526 30.75 -1.86 8.36
N SER A 527 29.84 -1.91 9.32
CA SER A 527 28.75 -0.95 9.47
C SER A 527 29.32 0.40 9.91
N GLU A 528 29.88 1.18 8.99
CA GLU A 528 29.92 2.62 9.19
C GLU A 528 28.49 3.14 9.03
N ARG A 529 27.84 3.35 10.18
CA ARG A 529 26.56 4.05 10.28
C ARG A 529 26.74 5.44 9.67
N ARG A 530 26.34 5.61 8.41
CA ARG A 530 26.08 6.93 7.85
C ARG A 530 25.09 7.65 8.78
N PRO A 531 25.26 8.96 9.05
CA PRO A 531 24.34 9.70 9.88
C PRO A 531 22.92 9.55 9.32
N ARG A 532 21.98 9.18 10.19
CA ARG A 532 20.58 8.96 9.86
C ARG A 532 20.01 10.31 9.43
N SER A 533 19.78 10.52 8.13
CA SER A 533 19.04 11.69 7.66
C SER A 533 17.64 11.67 8.25
N GLU A 534 17.11 12.83 8.64
CA GLU A 534 15.74 12.96 9.14
C GLU A 534 14.76 12.39 8.12
N ARG A 535 13.89 11.48 8.56
CA ARG A 535 12.89 10.87 7.68
C ARG A 535 11.69 11.81 7.59
N ALA A 536 11.12 11.94 6.39
CA ALA A 536 9.91 12.75 6.20
C ALA A 536 8.78 12.25 7.12
N GLY A 537 8.16 13.18 7.86
CA GLY A 537 7.08 12.88 8.81
C GLY A 537 7.56 12.47 10.22
N GLU A 538 8.86 12.44 10.49
CA GLU A 538 9.40 12.13 11.83
C GLU A 538 9.10 13.24 12.84
N ILE A 539 8.48 12.89 13.97
CA ILE A 539 8.22 13.80 15.09
C ILE A 539 9.19 13.45 16.22
N LYS A 540 10.13 14.34 16.51
CA LYS A 540 11.07 14.21 17.62
C LYS A 540 10.35 14.48 18.94
N CYS A 541 10.45 13.54 19.87
CA CYS A 541 9.89 13.64 21.21
C CYS A 541 10.74 12.83 22.21
N ASP A 542 10.38 12.90 23.49
CA ASP A 542 10.92 11.97 24.49
C ASP A 542 10.35 10.56 24.24
N GLU A 543 11.20 9.64 23.76
CA GLU A 543 10.79 8.27 23.43
C GLU A 543 10.36 7.47 24.67
N MET A 544 10.88 7.78 25.87
CA MET A 544 10.45 7.11 27.10
C MET A 544 9.04 7.55 27.49
N LEU A 545 8.74 8.84 27.37
CA LEU A 545 7.38 9.35 27.59
C LEU A 545 6.42 8.82 26.52
N PHE A 546 6.84 8.78 25.25
CA PHE A 546 6.02 8.22 24.17
C PHE A 546 5.60 6.77 24.45
N GLU A 547 6.55 5.89 24.83
CA GLU A 547 6.22 4.50 25.14
C GLU A 547 5.31 4.38 26.37
N ARG A 548 5.53 5.19 27.42
CA ARG A 548 4.63 5.23 28.58
C ARG A 548 3.20 5.64 28.20
N LEU A 549 3.05 6.68 27.37
CA LEU A 549 1.74 7.11 26.88
C LEU A 549 1.09 6.07 25.96
N ARG A 550 1.90 5.32 25.20
CA ARG A 550 1.45 4.24 24.32
C ARG A 550 0.89 3.06 25.13
N GLU A 551 1.57 2.66 26.20
CA GLU A 551 1.10 1.65 27.15
C GLU A 551 -0.19 2.11 27.84
N PHE A 552 -0.21 3.34 28.35
CA PHE A 552 -1.40 3.91 28.99
C PHE A 552 -2.61 3.96 28.06
N ARG A 553 -2.41 4.37 26.80
CA ARG A 553 -3.45 4.34 25.76
C ARG A 553 -3.98 2.93 25.56
N LEU A 554 -3.11 1.92 25.51
CA LEU A 554 -3.51 0.53 25.31
C LEU A 554 -4.41 0.03 26.44
N GLU A 555 -4.10 0.39 27.69
CA GLU A 555 -4.95 0.05 28.84
C GLU A 555 -6.34 0.69 28.76
N LEU A 556 -6.41 1.97 28.37
CA LEU A 556 -7.68 2.70 28.20
C LEU A 556 -8.52 2.09 27.07
N ALA A 557 -7.88 1.74 25.97
CA ALA A 557 -8.52 1.13 24.81
C ALA A 557 -9.11 -0.25 25.16
N ALA A 558 -8.35 -1.07 25.90
CA ALA A 558 -8.81 -2.37 26.38
C ALA A 558 -10.04 -2.25 27.31
N LYS A 559 -10.06 -1.27 28.23
CA LYS A 559 -11.21 -0.99 29.10
C LYS A 559 -12.48 -0.63 28.33
N ARG A 560 -12.35 -0.05 27.13
CA ARG A 560 -13.46 0.39 26.27
C ARG A 560 -13.83 -0.60 25.17
N GLY A 561 -13.00 -1.61 24.93
CA GLY A 561 -13.19 -2.58 23.85
C GLY A 561 -12.93 -2.01 22.45
N VAL A 562 -12.24 -0.87 22.35
CA VAL A 562 -11.93 -0.18 21.08
C VAL A 562 -10.43 -0.32 20.74
N PRO A 563 -10.02 -0.21 19.46
CA PRO A 563 -8.61 -0.20 19.08
C PRO A 563 -7.84 1.00 19.67
N ALA A 564 -6.55 0.84 19.97
CA ALA A 564 -5.76 1.86 20.65
C ALA A 564 -5.71 3.19 19.88
N TYR A 565 -5.49 3.15 18.57
CA TYR A 565 -5.44 4.34 17.71
C TYR A 565 -6.76 5.13 17.66
N VAL A 566 -7.89 4.51 18.01
CA VAL A 566 -9.19 5.18 18.06
C VAL A 566 -9.27 6.13 19.26
N VAL A 567 -8.61 5.80 20.38
CA VAL A 567 -8.44 6.72 21.52
C VAL A 567 -7.56 7.90 21.08
N PHE A 568 -6.30 7.64 20.74
CA PHE A 568 -5.37 8.61 20.14
C PHE A 568 -4.41 7.92 19.17
N GLY A 569 -4.17 8.51 18.00
CA GLY A 569 -3.14 8.03 17.08
C GLY A 569 -1.72 8.33 17.60
N ASP A 570 -0.71 7.65 17.02
CA ASP A 570 0.68 7.82 17.44
C ASP A 570 1.20 9.26 17.24
N VAL A 571 0.69 9.98 16.24
CA VAL A 571 0.99 11.41 16.05
C VAL A 571 0.61 12.22 17.29
N ALA A 572 -0.59 12.03 17.80
CA ALA A 572 -1.06 12.74 18.98
C ALA A 572 -0.21 12.40 20.21
N LEU A 573 0.17 11.13 20.40
CA LEU A 573 1.04 10.73 21.52
C LEU A 573 2.45 11.34 21.40
N ARG A 574 3.01 11.39 20.18
CA ARG A 574 4.32 12.03 19.95
C ARG A 574 4.28 13.54 20.18
N GLU A 575 3.20 14.20 19.77
CA GLU A 575 2.98 15.62 20.08
C GLU A 575 2.81 15.85 21.58
N MET A 576 2.04 15.01 22.29
CA MET A 576 1.93 15.06 23.76
C MET A 576 3.29 14.87 24.44
N ALA A 577 4.10 13.92 23.98
CA ALA A 577 5.44 13.67 24.51
C ALA A 577 6.45 14.78 24.18
N ARG A 578 6.21 15.55 23.11
CA ARG A 578 7.03 16.71 22.73
C ARG A 578 6.64 17.97 23.52
N ASP A 579 5.35 18.25 23.60
CA ASP A 579 4.82 19.53 24.07
C ASP A 579 4.42 19.49 25.56
N CYS A 580 4.29 18.30 26.15
CA CYS A 580 3.99 18.06 27.57
C CYS A 580 2.84 18.95 28.12
N PRO A 581 1.62 18.87 27.55
CA PRO A 581 0.52 19.75 27.93
C PRO A 581 0.13 19.61 29.41
N ALA A 582 0.18 20.72 30.14
CA ALA A 582 -0.17 20.78 31.57
C ALA A 582 -1.61 21.26 31.85
N THR A 583 -2.31 21.76 30.83
CA THR A 583 -3.69 22.30 30.96
C THR A 583 -4.62 21.70 29.92
N MET A 584 -5.93 21.72 30.20
CA MET A 584 -6.95 21.26 29.24
C MET A 584 -6.93 22.08 27.95
N GLU A 585 -6.60 23.37 28.02
CA GLU A 585 -6.46 24.24 26.85
C GLU A 585 -5.29 23.78 25.97
N ALA A 586 -4.10 23.63 26.55
CA ALA A 586 -2.92 23.13 25.85
C ALA A 586 -3.15 21.73 25.27
N PHE A 587 -3.81 20.84 26.01
CA PHE A 587 -4.16 19.50 25.53
C PHE A 587 -5.09 19.54 24.30
N GLY A 588 -5.99 20.52 24.23
CA GLY A 588 -6.88 20.70 23.08
C GLY A 588 -6.19 21.20 21.80
N LEU A 589 -4.96 21.71 21.90
CA LEU A 589 -4.18 22.14 20.74
C LEU A 589 -3.47 20.98 20.04
N ILE A 590 -3.36 19.82 20.69
CA ILE A 590 -2.76 18.61 20.11
C ILE A 590 -3.64 18.10 18.95
N SER A 591 -2.99 17.69 17.86
CA SER A 591 -3.68 17.19 16.67
C SER A 591 -4.45 15.91 16.97
N GLY A 592 -5.70 15.83 16.50
CA GLY A 592 -6.59 14.69 16.74
C GLY A 592 -7.32 14.72 18.08
N VAL A 593 -7.14 15.77 18.89
CA VAL A 593 -7.90 16.01 20.12
C VAL A 593 -9.13 16.89 19.82
N GLY A 594 -10.25 16.24 19.51
CA GLY A 594 -11.57 16.90 19.41
C GLY A 594 -12.23 17.11 20.78
N ASP A 595 -13.36 17.83 20.82
CA ASP A 595 -14.02 18.24 22.06
C ASP A 595 -14.41 17.06 22.96
N LYS A 596 -14.99 16.02 22.35
CA LYS A 596 -15.39 14.80 23.07
C LYS A 596 -14.17 14.11 23.70
N LYS A 597 -13.12 13.89 22.91
CA LYS A 597 -11.87 13.27 23.38
C LYS A 597 -11.17 14.11 24.45
N LYS A 598 -11.17 15.44 24.30
CA LYS A 598 -10.64 16.37 25.29
C LYS A 598 -11.37 16.22 26.63
N ALA A 599 -12.70 16.27 26.62
CA ALA A 599 -13.51 16.13 27.84
C ALA A 599 -13.31 14.77 28.53
N GLU A 600 -13.18 13.72 27.73
CA GLU A 600 -13.15 12.35 28.19
C GLU A 600 -11.77 11.86 28.65
N TYR A 601 -10.71 12.23 27.92
CA TYR A 601 -9.36 11.72 28.16
C TYR A 601 -8.37 12.78 28.67
N GLY A 602 -8.67 14.08 28.54
CA GLY A 602 -7.70 15.15 28.80
C GLY A 602 -7.09 15.10 30.20
N LYS A 603 -7.92 14.96 31.24
CA LYS A 603 -7.43 14.87 32.63
C LYS A 603 -6.53 13.64 32.87
N LEU A 604 -6.86 12.52 32.22
CA LEU A 604 -6.13 11.26 32.40
C LEU A 604 -4.71 11.38 31.83
N PHE A 605 -4.59 11.84 30.58
CA PHE A 605 -3.28 11.99 29.93
C PHE A 605 -2.43 13.09 30.55
N ILE A 606 -3.02 14.24 30.93
CA ILE A 606 -2.27 15.31 31.61
C ILE A 606 -1.68 14.80 32.94
N SER A 607 -2.43 14.00 33.69
CA SER A 607 -1.96 13.43 34.96
C SER A 607 -0.82 12.44 34.74
N GLU A 608 -0.91 11.60 33.70
CA GLU A 608 0.14 10.63 33.36
C GLU A 608 1.45 11.33 32.93
N ILE A 609 1.33 12.40 32.14
CA ILE A 609 2.48 13.23 31.74
C ILE A 609 3.11 13.90 32.96
N ALA A 610 2.30 14.48 33.86
CA ALA A 610 2.78 15.10 35.08
C ALA A 610 3.55 14.10 35.98
N ALA A 611 3.01 12.89 36.16
CA ALA A 611 3.67 11.83 36.92
C ALA A 611 5.03 11.46 36.32
N TYR A 612 5.13 11.32 34.99
CA TYR A 612 6.40 11.06 34.33
C TYR A 612 7.42 12.20 34.52
N LEU A 613 6.99 13.46 34.43
CA LEU A 613 7.87 14.60 34.64
C LEU A 613 8.38 14.65 36.08
N GLU A 614 7.51 14.40 37.08
CA GLU A 614 7.91 14.33 38.48
C GLU A 614 8.93 13.21 38.75
N GLU A 615 8.80 12.05 38.10
CA GLU A 615 9.76 10.95 38.22
C GLU A 615 11.13 11.27 37.58
N LYS A 616 11.18 12.15 36.58
CA LYS A 616 12.39 12.50 35.84
C LYS A 616 13.20 13.63 36.50
N GLY A 617 12.60 14.38 37.43
CA GLY A 617 13.18 15.56 38.07
C GLY A 617 12.98 16.81 37.23
#